data_AF-A0A4U9XQE3-F1
#
_entry.id   AF-A0A4U9XQE3-F1
#
_cell.length_a   1.000
_cell.length_b   1.000
_cell.length_c   1.000
_cell.angle_alpha   90.00
_cell.angle_beta   90.00
_cell.angle_gamma   90.00
#
_symmetry.space_group_name_H-M   'P 1'
#
loop_
_entity.id
_entity.type
_entity.pdbx_description
1 polymer ?
#
loop_
_entity_poly.entity_id
_entity_poly.type
_entity_poly.pdbx_seq_one_letter_code
_entity_poly.pdbx_strand_id
1 'polypeptide(L)'
;MSVTEQDGHKVLIQKLLVSIHYLTLFKDELLLVEKTPSILGESFPPALVQSELGDIVAAINDLDFQQRLIESTFWYEEKAFKLMNKTLQIVDKWVKGLDDLISLCQSKEVFQAILGDKRIRVFGVLIDVFSSLKIISMSLKEVPVPPVLYEQIKMVNIEEEAFRKHYHSPKQMAPETQFSPEHIQG
;
A
#
# COMPACT_ATOMS: atom_id res chain seq x y z
N MET A 1 -34.55 -7.03 -14.67
CA MET A 1 -33.33 -7.30 -13.89
C MET A 1 -33.30 -6.31 -12.75
N SER A 2 -33.15 -6.77 -11.52
CA SER A 2 -33.27 -5.89 -10.35
C SER A 2 -32.05 -4.97 -10.26
N VAL A 3 -32.28 -3.69 -9.92
CA VAL A 3 -31.22 -2.67 -9.76
C VAL A 3 -30.14 -3.13 -8.76
N THR A 4 -30.52 -3.97 -7.80
CA THR A 4 -29.67 -4.61 -6.80
C THR A 4 -28.63 -5.60 -7.36
N GLU A 5 -28.89 -6.30 -8.45
CA GLU A 5 -27.92 -7.25 -9.04
C GLU A 5 -26.87 -6.55 -9.91
N GLN A 6 -27.28 -5.51 -10.66
CA GLN A 6 -26.36 -4.69 -11.46
C GLN A 6 -25.34 -3.93 -10.60
N ASP A 7 -25.73 -3.61 -9.35
CA ASP A 7 -24.85 -2.95 -8.39
C ASP A 7 -23.73 -3.89 -7.93
N GLY A 8 -24.04 -5.16 -7.67
CA GLY A 8 -23.07 -6.18 -7.26
C GLY A 8 -21.93 -6.40 -8.26
N HIS A 9 -22.25 -6.47 -9.57
CA HIS A 9 -21.22 -6.59 -10.62
C HIS A 9 -20.28 -5.39 -10.65
N LYS A 10 -20.83 -4.17 -10.61
CA LYS A 10 -20.02 -2.94 -10.60
C LYS A 10 -19.13 -2.86 -9.37
N VAL A 11 -19.67 -3.22 -8.20
CA VAL A 11 -18.91 -3.26 -6.94
C VAL A 11 -17.78 -4.29 -7.01
N LEU A 12 -18.01 -5.49 -7.56
CA LEU A 12 -16.96 -6.49 -7.75
C LEU A 12 -15.85 -5.96 -8.66
N ILE A 13 -16.21 -5.37 -9.80
CA ILE A 13 -15.23 -4.77 -10.73
C ILE A 13 -14.43 -3.67 -10.04
N GLN A 14 -15.08 -2.79 -9.29
CA GLN A 14 -14.38 -1.76 -8.51
C GLN A 14 -13.41 -2.36 -7.51
N LYS A 15 -13.81 -3.39 -6.76
CA LYS A 15 -12.91 -4.08 -5.81
C LYS A 15 -11.69 -4.68 -6.51
N LEU A 16 -11.86 -5.30 -7.68
CA LEU A 16 -10.77 -5.86 -8.47
C LEU A 16 -9.79 -4.76 -8.92
N LEU A 17 -10.29 -3.66 -9.49
CA LEU A 17 -9.45 -2.55 -9.93
C LEU A 17 -8.71 -1.88 -8.77
N VAL A 18 -9.38 -1.70 -7.63
CA VAL A 18 -8.75 -1.16 -6.41
C VAL A 18 -7.66 -2.11 -5.88
N SER A 19 -7.87 -3.42 -5.96
CA SER A 19 -6.84 -4.39 -5.55
C SER A 19 -5.61 -4.37 -6.46
N ILE A 20 -5.78 -4.18 -7.78
CA ILE A 20 -4.67 -3.98 -8.72
C ILE A 20 -3.89 -2.71 -8.37
N HIS A 21 -4.61 -1.63 -8.05
CA HIS A 21 -4.00 -0.36 -7.66
C HIS A 21 -3.12 -0.52 -6.41
N TYR A 22 -3.66 -1.13 -5.34
CA TYR A 22 -2.88 -1.37 -4.12
C TYR A 22 -1.71 -2.32 -4.35
N LEU A 23 -1.86 -3.35 -5.20
CA LEU A 23 -0.76 -4.24 -5.54
C LEU A 23 0.39 -3.50 -6.25
N THR A 24 0.05 -2.56 -7.15
CA THR A 24 1.03 -1.72 -7.86
C THR A 24 1.79 -0.83 -6.88
N LEU A 25 1.07 -0.09 -6.03
CA LEU A 25 1.69 0.75 -5.00
C LEU A 25 2.57 -0.08 -4.06
N PHE A 26 2.11 -1.28 -3.68
CA PHE A 26 2.84 -2.16 -2.78
C PHE A 26 4.18 -2.57 -3.38
N LYS A 27 4.19 -2.93 -4.67
CA LYS A 27 5.41 -3.26 -5.40
C LYS A 27 6.39 -2.09 -5.46
N ASP A 28 5.91 -0.88 -5.71
CA ASP A 28 6.76 0.31 -5.81
C ASP A 28 7.44 0.62 -4.46
N GLU A 29 6.69 0.54 -3.37
CA GLU A 29 7.22 0.72 -2.01
C GLU A 29 8.22 -0.39 -1.63
N LEU A 30 7.94 -1.65 -1.99
CA LEU A 30 8.88 -2.75 -1.79
C LEU A 30 10.21 -2.52 -2.52
N LEU A 31 10.14 -2.11 -3.79
CA LEU A 31 11.33 -1.84 -4.60
C LEU A 31 12.16 -0.68 -4.02
N LEU A 32 11.51 0.31 -3.40
CA LEU A 32 12.22 1.39 -2.71
C LEU A 32 13.04 0.87 -1.53
N VAL A 33 12.44 0.00 -0.70
CA VAL A 33 13.12 -0.63 0.45
C VAL A 33 14.23 -1.58 -0.01
N GLU A 34 13.95 -2.42 -1.00
CA GLU A 34 14.91 -3.38 -1.56
C GLU A 34 16.16 -2.69 -2.10
N LYS A 35 16.00 -1.54 -2.78
CA LYS A 35 17.10 -0.72 -3.32
C LYS A 35 17.83 0.09 -2.25
N THR A 36 17.24 0.23 -1.07
CA THR A 36 17.80 1.03 0.03
C THR A 36 17.88 0.23 1.34
N PRO A 37 18.56 -0.93 1.41
CA PRO A 37 18.55 -1.78 2.61
C PRO A 37 19.02 -1.11 3.90
N SER A 38 19.85 -0.06 3.78
CA SER A 38 20.36 0.72 4.91
C SER A 38 19.28 1.35 5.78
N ILE A 39 18.04 1.52 5.28
CA ILE A 39 16.93 2.06 6.08
C ILE A 39 16.50 1.13 7.22
N LEU A 40 16.78 -0.19 7.09
CA LEU A 40 16.59 -1.18 8.16
C LEU A 40 17.72 -1.18 9.19
N GLY A 41 18.73 -0.33 9.01
CA GLY A 41 19.93 -0.26 9.85
C GLY A 41 20.80 -1.52 9.73
N GLU A 42 21.57 -1.81 10.77
CA GLU A 42 22.43 -3.01 10.82
C GLU A 42 21.66 -4.29 11.20
N SER A 43 20.33 -4.21 11.31
CA SER A 43 19.47 -5.32 11.75
C SER A 43 19.48 -6.49 10.77
N PHE A 44 19.68 -6.23 9.48
CA PHE A 44 19.70 -7.25 8.43
C PHE A 44 20.84 -6.99 7.44
N PRO A 45 21.54 -8.04 6.98
CA PRO A 45 22.48 -7.92 5.87
C PRO A 45 21.77 -7.44 4.60
N PRO A 46 22.36 -6.51 3.81
CA PRO A 46 21.75 -6.02 2.58
C PRO A 46 21.33 -7.12 1.60
N ALA A 47 22.15 -8.17 1.48
CA ALA A 47 21.86 -9.31 0.61
C ALA A 47 20.60 -10.08 1.04
N LEU A 48 20.33 -10.18 2.35
CA LEU A 48 19.13 -10.84 2.88
C LEU A 48 17.89 -9.99 2.58
N VAL A 49 17.98 -8.67 2.78
CA VAL A 49 16.90 -7.73 2.45
C VAL A 49 16.54 -7.82 0.97
N GLN A 50 17.56 -7.78 0.09
CA GLN A 50 17.36 -7.90 -1.35
C GLN A 50 16.76 -9.25 -1.75
N SER A 51 17.23 -10.33 -1.15
CA SER A 51 16.68 -11.67 -1.42
C SER A 51 15.23 -11.78 -0.98
N GLU A 52 14.89 -11.42 0.26
CA GLU A 52 13.53 -11.62 0.78
C GLU A 52 12.50 -10.69 0.12
N LEU A 53 12.84 -9.41 -0.07
CA LEU A 53 11.95 -8.48 -0.74
C LEU A 53 11.87 -8.76 -2.25
N GLY A 54 12.98 -9.20 -2.86
CA GLY A 54 13.00 -9.67 -4.24
C GLY A 54 12.08 -10.86 -4.50
N ASP A 55 12.02 -11.82 -3.57
CA ASP A 55 11.06 -12.94 -3.64
C ASP A 55 9.60 -12.45 -3.64
N ILE A 56 9.28 -11.44 -2.81
CA ILE A 56 7.94 -10.85 -2.76
C ILE A 56 7.63 -10.12 -4.08
N VAL A 57 8.58 -9.33 -4.60
CA VAL A 57 8.43 -8.65 -5.89
C VAL A 57 8.24 -9.65 -7.04
N ALA A 58 8.96 -10.78 -7.02
CA ALA A 58 8.80 -11.85 -7.99
C ALA A 58 7.39 -12.44 -7.92
N ALA A 59 6.87 -12.73 -6.72
CA ALA A 59 5.50 -13.22 -6.55
C ALA A 59 4.45 -12.22 -7.04
N ILE A 60 4.68 -10.90 -6.89
CA ILE A 60 3.81 -9.88 -7.48
C ILE A 60 3.84 -9.95 -9.01
N ASN A 61 5.03 -10.12 -9.61
CA ASN A 61 5.17 -10.21 -11.06
C ASN A 61 4.45 -11.45 -11.64
N ASP A 62 4.38 -12.54 -10.89
CA ASP A 62 3.64 -13.75 -11.29
C ASP A 62 2.13 -13.52 -11.40
N LEU A 63 1.60 -12.42 -10.82
CA LEU A 63 0.19 -12.03 -10.93
C LEU A 63 -0.11 -11.20 -12.20
N ASP A 64 0.88 -10.77 -12.98
CA ASP A 64 0.73 -9.89 -14.16
C ASP A 64 -0.26 -10.46 -15.19
N PHE A 65 -0.19 -11.77 -15.46
CA PHE A 65 -1.13 -12.42 -16.37
C PHE A 65 -2.58 -12.27 -15.89
N GLN A 66 -2.81 -12.48 -14.58
CA GLN A 66 -4.14 -12.42 -14.00
C GLN A 66 -4.65 -10.98 -13.91
N GLN A 67 -3.76 -10.02 -13.63
CA GLN A 67 -4.04 -8.59 -13.72
C GLN A 67 -4.52 -8.20 -15.12
N ARG A 68 -3.80 -8.59 -16.18
CA ARG A 68 -4.19 -8.30 -17.57
C ARG A 68 -5.52 -8.91 -17.96
N LEU A 69 -5.87 -10.09 -17.43
CA LEU A 69 -7.20 -10.67 -17.64
C LEU A 69 -8.31 -9.83 -16.99
N ILE A 70 -8.08 -9.28 -15.80
CA ILE A 70 -9.04 -8.38 -15.15
C ILE A 70 -9.16 -7.08 -15.97
N GLU A 71 -8.04 -6.46 -16.31
CA GLU A 71 -7.98 -5.21 -17.07
C GLU A 71 -8.60 -5.34 -18.47
N SER A 72 -8.48 -6.49 -19.11
CA SER A 72 -9.10 -6.73 -20.41
C SER A 72 -10.59 -7.08 -20.32
N THR A 73 -11.12 -7.40 -19.14
CA THR A 73 -12.50 -7.87 -18.97
C THR A 73 -13.41 -6.97 -18.14
N PHE A 74 -12.88 -5.97 -17.43
CA PHE A 74 -13.68 -5.16 -16.51
C PHE A 74 -14.80 -4.33 -17.16
N TRP A 75 -14.67 -4.03 -18.45
CA TRP A 75 -15.62 -3.21 -19.21
C TRP A 75 -16.79 -4.02 -19.78
N TYR A 76 -16.76 -5.35 -19.68
CA TYR A 76 -17.84 -6.20 -20.14
C TYR A 76 -19.08 -6.12 -19.25
N GLU A 77 -20.24 -6.28 -19.89
CA GLU A 77 -21.49 -6.51 -19.17
C GLU A 77 -21.42 -7.78 -18.31
N GLU A 78 -22.18 -7.78 -17.22
CA GLU A 78 -22.17 -8.82 -16.19
C GLU A 78 -22.26 -10.25 -16.74
N LYS A 79 -23.12 -10.51 -17.72
CA LYS A 79 -23.28 -11.86 -18.30
C LYS A 79 -22.02 -12.34 -19.02
N ALA A 80 -21.41 -11.46 -19.80
CA ALA A 80 -20.18 -11.77 -20.54
C ALA A 80 -19.00 -11.93 -19.57
N PHE A 81 -18.91 -11.04 -18.58
CA PHE A 81 -17.91 -11.16 -17.52
C PHE A 81 -18.07 -12.48 -16.73
N LYS A 82 -19.28 -12.85 -16.30
CA LYS A 82 -19.54 -14.10 -15.58
C LYS A 82 -19.12 -15.33 -16.39
N LEU A 83 -19.40 -15.33 -17.69
CA LEU A 83 -18.98 -16.42 -18.59
C LEU A 83 -17.46 -16.53 -18.68
N MET A 84 -16.77 -15.40 -18.87
CA MET A 84 -15.30 -15.34 -18.94
C MET A 84 -14.67 -15.72 -17.61
N ASN A 85 -15.18 -15.18 -16.49
CA ASN A 85 -14.72 -15.51 -15.15
C ASN A 85 -14.86 -17.01 -14.87
N LYS A 86 -16.00 -17.63 -15.20
CA LYS A 86 -16.20 -19.07 -15.01
C LYS A 86 -15.19 -19.91 -15.81
N THR A 87 -14.84 -19.46 -17.01
CA THR A 87 -13.95 -20.20 -17.91
C THR A 87 -12.48 -20.02 -17.55
N LEU A 88 -12.08 -18.79 -17.24
CA LEU A 88 -10.68 -18.41 -17.03
C LEU A 88 -10.28 -18.39 -15.55
N GLN A 89 -11.27 -18.50 -14.65
CA GLN A 89 -11.13 -18.43 -13.19
C GLN A 89 -10.51 -17.10 -12.74
N ILE A 90 -10.99 -15.99 -13.31
CA ILE A 90 -10.36 -14.67 -13.19
C ILE A 90 -10.28 -14.23 -11.72
N VAL A 91 -11.44 -14.19 -11.05
CA VAL A 91 -11.56 -13.72 -9.67
C VAL A 91 -10.90 -14.70 -8.70
N ASP A 92 -11.16 -16.00 -8.85
CA ASP A 92 -10.65 -17.02 -7.91
C ASP A 92 -9.12 -17.09 -7.91
N LYS A 93 -8.49 -17.05 -9.10
CA LYS A 93 -7.03 -17.05 -9.20
C LYS A 93 -6.42 -15.76 -8.68
N TRP A 94 -7.07 -14.63 -8.90
CA TRP A 94 -6.62 -13.35 -8.37
C TRP A 94 -6.65 -13.33 -6.85
N VAL A 95 -7.79 -13.70 -6.25
CA VAL A 95 -7.95 -13.78 -4.78
C VAL A 95 -6.93 -14.73 -4.17
N LYS A 96 -6.76 -15.93 -4.75
CA LYS A 96 -5.75 -16.88 -4.29
C LYS A 96 -4.33 -16.29 -4.38
N GLY A 97 -4.00 -15.64 -5.49
CA GLY A 97 -2.70 -14.99 -5.68
C GLY A 97 -2.42 -13.91 -4.63
N LEU A 98 -3.43 -13.12 -4.26
CA LEU A 98 -3.31 -12.15 -3.18
C LEU A 98 -3.11 -12.81 -1.81
N ASP A 99 -3.81 -13.91 -1.52
CA ASP A 99 -3.66 -14.65 -0.26
C ASP A 99 -2.29 -15.31 -0.14
N ASP A 100 -1.80 -15.90 -1.22
CA ASP A 100 -0.46 -16.49 -1.30
C ASP A 100 0.61 -15.41 -1.10
N LEU A 101 0.44 -14.23 -1.72
CA LEU A 101 1.32 -13.07 -1.55
C LEU A 101 1.32 -12.54 -0.11
N ILE A 102 0.15 -12.37 0.50
CA ILE A 102 0.03 -11.91 1.90
C ILE A 102 0.73 -12.90 2.83
N SER A 103 0.54 -14.20 2.61
CA SER A 103 1.18 -15.25 3.39
C SER A 103 2.71 -15.25 3.22
N LEU A 104 3.20 -15.04 1.99
CA LEU A 104 4.62 -14.90 1.70
C LEU A 104 5.21 -13.72 2.47
N CYS A 105 4.59 -12.54 2.39
CA CYS A 105 5.01 -11.35 3.16
C CYS A 105 5.07 -11.65 4.66
N GLN A 106 4.11 -12.42 5.19
CA GLN A 106 4.08 -12.78 6.60
C GLN A 106 5.15 -13.79 7.02
N SER A 107 5.67 -14.58 6.08
CA SER A 107 6.72 -15.57 6.34
C SER A 107 8.14 -15.02 6.33
N LYS A 108 8.36 -13.82 5.75
CA LYS A 108 9.69 -13.21 5.59
C LYS A 108 10.07 -12.41 6.84
N GLU A 109 11.23 -12.69 7.43
CA GLU A 109 11.66 -12.04 8.68
C GLU A 109 11.94 -10.54 8.47
N VAL A 110 12.54 -10.18 7.33
CA VAL A 110 12.78 -8.78 6.95
C VAL A 110 11.45 -8.03 6.86
N PHE A 111 10.44 -8.63 6.25
CA PHE A 111 9.13 -8.00 6.11
C PHE A 111 8.39 -7.92 7.46
N GLN A 112 8.52 -8.93 8.33
CA GLN A 112 8.01 -8.84 9.70
C GLN A 112 8.66 -7.70 10.50
N ALA A 113 9.96 -7.48 10.33
CA ALA A 113 10.66 -6.37 10.96
C ALA A 113 10.14 -5.01 10.47
N ILE A 114 9.85 -4.89 9.17
CA ILE A 114 9.18 -3.70 8.60
C ILE A 114 7.83 -3.47 9.26
N LEU A 115 6.99 -4.51 9.38
CA LEU A 115 5.65 -4.38 9.99
C LEU A 115 5.71 -4.02 11.49
N GLY A 116 6.77 -4.44 12.19
CA GLY A 116 7.00 -4.14 13.60
C GLY A 116 7.71 -2.80 13.85
N ASP A 117 8.14 -2.10 12.80
CA ASP A 117 8.92 -0.89 12.93
C ASP A 117 8.04 0.30 13.37
N LYS A 118 8.47 1.00 14.41
CA LYS A 118 7.75 2.15 14.99
C LYS A 118 7.99 3.44 14.20
N ARG A 119 8.93 3.45 13.26
CA ARG A 119 9.27 4.61 12.44
C ARG A 119 8.26 4.75 11.30
N ILE A 120 7.09 5.29 11.61
CA ILE A 120 6.02 5.54 10.64
C ILE A 120 6.52 6.38 9.45
N ARG A 121 7.44 7.32 9.66
CA ARG A 121 8.04 8.13 8.57
C ARG A 121 8.87 7.32 7.56
N VAL A 122 9.33 6.12 7.93
CA VAL A 122 10.21 5.30 7.08
C VAL A 122 9.39 4.24 6.35
N PHE A 123 8.50 3.54 7.08
CA PHE A 123 7.74 2.40 6.53
C PHE A 123 6.23 2.58 6.56
N GLY A 124 5.72 3.72 7.03
CA GLY A 124 4.28 3.93 7.20
C GLY A 124 3.49 3.75 5.91
N VAL A 125 4.00 4.25 4.78
CA VAL A 125 3.36 4.08 3.47
C VAL A 125 3.33 2.60 3.07
N LEU A 126 4.45 1.89 3.15
CA LEU A 126 4.52 0.46 2.84
C LEU A 126 3.57 -0.38 3.73
N ILE A 127 3.51 -0.08 5.03
CA ILE A 127 2.64 -0.75 5.99
C ILE A 127 1.16 -0.44 5.70
N ASP A 128 0.83 0.81 5.38
CA ASP A 128 -0.53 1.25 5.04
C ASP A 128 -1.02 0.58 3.75
N VAL A 129 -0.19 0.60 2.70
CA VAL A 129 -0.51 -0.05 1.43
C VAL A 129 -0.67 -1.56 1.61
N PHE A 130 0.19 -2.22 2.37
CA PHE A 130 0.03 -3.65 2.69
C PHE A 130 -1.26 -3.92 3.48
N SER A 131 -1.60 -3.05 4.44
CA SER A 131 -2.85 -3.15 5.20
C SER A 131 -4.07 -2.99 4.30
N SER A 132 -4.03 -2.01 3.39
CA SER A 132 -5.05 -1.78 2.37
C SER A 132 -5.21 -2.98 1.43
N LEU A 133 -4.10 -3.62 1.04
CA LEU A 133 -4.11 -4.85 0.24
C LEU A 133 -4.80 -6.01 0.98
N LYS A 134 -4.56 -6.16 2.29
CA LYS A 134 -5.26 -7.15 3.12
C LYS A 134 -6.76 -6.84 3.20
N ILE A 135 -7.13 -5.59 3.43
CA ILE A 135 -8.53 -5.14 3.51
C ILE A 135 -9.26 -5.46 2.20
N ILE A 136 -8.69 -5.11 1.05
CA ILE A 136 -9.33 -5.35 -0.24
C ILE A 136 -9.40 -6.84 -0.59
N SER A 137 -8.39 -7.65 -0.24
CA SER A 137 -8.46 -9.12 -0.36
C SER A 137 -9.61 -9.71 0.46
N MET A 138 -9.80 -9.26 1.71
CA MET A 138 -10.93 -9.69 2.54
C MET A 138 -12.28 -9.24 1.97
N SER A 139 -12.34 -8.01 1.45
CA SER A 139 -13.54 -7.46 0.82
C SER A 139 -13.94 -8.21 -0.46
N LEU A 140 -12.97 -8.68 -1.25
CA LEU A 140 -13.20 -9.54 -2.42
C LEU A 140 -13.77 -10.91 -2.03
N LYS A 141 -13.41 -11.42 -0.84
CA LYS A 141 -13.94 -12.66 -0.27
C LYS A 141 -15.24 -12.49 0.52
N GLU A 142 -15.76 -11.27 0.62
CA GLU A 142 -16.92 -10.91 1.46
C GLU A 142 -16.75 -11.28 2.95
N VAL A 143 -15.51 -11.28 3.43
CA VAL A 143 -15.16 -11.58 4.83
C VAL A 143 -15.09 -10.28 5.64
N PRO A 144 -15.60 -10.26 6.89
CA PRO A 144 -15.47 -9.10 7.77
C PRO A 144 -14.00 -8.69 7.99
N VAL A 145 -13.73 -7.38 7.88
CA VAL A 145 -12.39 -6.83 8.04
C VAL A 145 -12.11 -6.53 9.52
N PRO A 146 -11.01 -7.05 10.11
CA PRO A 146 -10.63 -6.78 11.49
C PRO A 146 -10.38 -5.28 11.73
N PRO A 147 -10.91 -4.68 12.82
CA PRO A 147 -10.74 -3.26 13.12
C PRO A 147 -9.28 -2.79 13.16
N VAL A 148 -8.37 -3.65 13.63
CA VAL A 148 -6.92 -3.37 13.75
C VAL A 148 -6.28 -2.95 12.43
N LEU A 149 -6.77 -3.45 11.29
CA LEU A 149 -6.23 -3.06 9.98
C LEU A 149 -6.53 -1.59 9.67
N TYR A 150 -7.69 -1.08 10.08
CA TYR A 150 -8.04 0.33 9.90
C TYR A 150 -7.29 1.25 10.89
N GLU A 151 -6.91 0.74 12.06
CA GLU A 151 -6.14 1.50 13.04
C GLU A 151 -4.75 1.84 12.53
N GLN A 152 -4.10 0.91 11.83
CA GLN A 152 -2.79 1.15 11.17
C GLN A 152 -2.88 2.31 10.17
N ILE A 153 -3.90 2.32 9.32
CA ILE A 153 -4.16 3.41 8.35
C ILE A 153 -4.39 4.74 9.07
N LYS A 154 -5.21 4.74 10.13
CA LYS A 154 -5.50 5.96 10.91
C LYS A 154 -4.25 6.56 11.54
N MET A 155 -3.33 5.74 12.05
CA MET A 155 -2.09 6.22 12.67
C MET A 155 -1.19 6.96 11.66
N VAL A 156 -1.08 6.45 10.43
CA VAL A 156 -0.32 7.11 9.34
C VAL A 156 -0.91 8.48 9.02
N ASN A 157 -2.24 8.57 8.86
CA ASN A 157 -2.92 9.83 8.58
C ASN A 157 -2.72 10.88 9.70
N ILE A 158 -2.76 10.45 10.97
CA ILE A 158 -2.55 11.34 12.11
C ILE A 158 -1.12 11.89 12.13
N GLU A 159 -0.12 11.04 11.86
CA GLU A 159 1.27 11.50 11.77
C GLU A 159 1.51 12.46 10.61
N GLU A 160 0.89 12.22 9.45
CA GLU A 160 0.94 13.12 8.31
C GLU A 160 0.35 14.49 8.67
N GLU A 161 -0.81 14.53 9.32
CA GLU A 161 -1.42 15.77 9.79
C GLU A 161 -0.54 16.51 10.81
N ALA A 162 0.09 15.78 11.74
CA ALA A 162 1.01 16.35 12.71
C ALA A 162 2.25 16.94 12.03
N PHE A 163 2.80 16.25 11.03
CA PHE A 163 3.93 16.73 10.23
C PHE A 163 3.56 18.00 9.44
N ARG A 164 2.42 17.99 8.75
CA ARG A 164 1.92 19.17 8.01
C ARG A 164 1.74 20.36 8.95
N LYS A 165 1.19 20.17 10.15
CA LYS A 165 1.05 21.25 11.16
C LYS A 165 2.40 21.77 11.67
N HIS A 166 3.38 20.89 11.84
CA HIS A 166 4.72 21.27 12.33
C HIS A 166 5.51 22.09 11.29
N TYR A 167 5.41 21.77 10.00
CA TYR A 167 6.16 22.45 8.93
C TYR A 167 5.38 23.57 8.20
N HIS A 168 4.05 23.60 8.29
CA HIS A 168 3.22 24.73 7.82
C HIS A 168 2.84 25.71 8.92
N SER A 169 3.36 25.56 10.14
CA SER A 169 3.34 26.68 11.10
C SER A 169 4.15 27.83 10.50
N PRO A 170 3.63 29.07 10.46
CA PRO A 170 4.38 30.21 9.93
C PRO A 170 5.73 30.24 10.63
N LYS A 171 6.81 30.35 9.84
CA LYS A 171 8.14 30.68 10.39
C LYS A 171 7.93 31.84 11.34
N GLN A 172 8.00 31.60 12.65
CA GLN A 172 8.16 32.68 13.61
C GLN A 172 9.45 33.35 13.17
N MET A 173 9.31 34.55 12.59
CA MET A 173 10.42 35.41 12.23
C MET A 173 11.33 35.44 13.46
N ALA A 174 12.58 34.98 13.28
CA ALA A 174 13.62 35.24 14.24
C ALA A 174 13.57 36.74 14.55
N PRO A 175 13.57 37.15 15.83
CA PRO A 175 13.50 38.56 16.16
C PRO A 175 14.68 39.24 15.50
N GLU A 176 14.33 40.23 14.68
CA GLU A 176 15.22 41.03 13.87
C GLU A 176 16.42 41.47 14.71
N THR A 177 17.62 41.25 14.19
CA THR A 177 18.83 41.95 14.58
C THR A 177 18.52 43.45 14.46
N GLN A 178 18.25 44.10 15.58
CA GLN A 178 18.04 45.54 15.65
C GLN A 178 19.33 46.23 15.16
N PHE A 179 19.30 46.70 13.92
CA PHE A 179 20.19 47.75 13.46
C PHE A 179 19.81 49.02 14.23
N SER A 180 20.60 49.38 15.24
CA SER A 180 20.53 50.72 15.86
C SER A 180 21.35 51.70 15.01
N PRO A 181 20.73 52.74 14.42
CA PRO A 181 21.47 53.87 13.90
C PRO A 181 21.80 54.83 15.06
N GLU A 182 22.88 55.59 14.88
CA GLU A 182 23.31 56.74 15.72
C GLU A 182 24.11 56.40 16.98
N HIS A 183 25.43 56.55 16.89
CA HIS A 183 26.21 57.53 17.67
C HIS A 183 27.57 57.75 16.98
N ILE A 184 27.64 58.77 16.13
CA ILE A 184 28.90 59.40 15.72
C ILE A 184 29.26 60.37 16.86
N GLN A 185 30.28 60.05 17.65
CA GLN A 185 30.90 61.02 18.55
C GLN A 185 32.05 61.72 17.81
N GLY A 186 31.96 63.05 17.75
CA GLY A 186 33.12 63.92 17.83
C GLY A 186 33.47 64.18 19.29
#